data_AF-A0A9D1G4D2-F1
#
_entry.id   AF-A0A9D1G4D2-F1
#
_cell.length_a   1.000
_cell.length_b   1.000
_cell.length_c   1.000
_cell.angle_alpha   90.00
_cell.angle_beta   90.00
_cell.angle_gamma   90.00
#
_symmetry.space_group_name_H-M   'P 1'
#
loop_
_entity.id
_entity.type
_entity.pdbx_description
1 polymer ?
#
loop_
_entity_poly.entity_id
_entity_poly.type
_entity_poly.pdbx_seq_one_letter_code
_entity_poly.pdbx_strand_id
1 'polypeptide(L)'
;MPVLGAILTPHPPVLLPEVGRGREREISATSRAMRDAAAEAASWGPDVLIVASPHTAMYSDYFHISPGGSAVGDMSAFGAPQVRMEAEYDAQLR
;
A
#
# COMPACT_ATOMS: atom_id res chain seq x y z
N MET A 1 12.21 -7.88 -17.38
CA MET A 1 10.85 -7.38 -17.11
C MET A 1 10.85 -5.87 -17.24
N PRO A 2 9.95 -5.28 -18.04
CA PRO A 2 9.79 -3.82 -18.09
C PRO A 2 8.98 -3.31 -16.89
N VAL A 3 9.13 -2.03 -16.58
CA VAL A 3 8.17 -1.32 -15.71
C VAL A 3 6.92 -1.06 -16.55
N LEU A 4 5.79 -1.61 -16.13
CA LEU A 4 4.51 -1.52 -16.87
C LEU A 4 3.82 -0.17 -16.65
N GLY A 5 4.01 0.44 -15.49
CA GLY A 5 3.41 1.71 -15.11
C GLY A 5 3.77 2.11 -13.69
N ALA A 6 3.32 3.29 -13.28
CA ALA A 6 3.47 3.80 -11.93
C ALA A 6 2.22 4.56 -11.51
N ILE A 7 1.84 4.42 -10.24
CA ILE A 7 0.67 5.07 -9.66
C ILE A 7 1.12 5.78 -8.38
N LEU A 8 0.74 7.05 -8.25
CA LEU A 8 0.94 7.82 -7.03
C LEU A 8 -0.40 7.94 -6.30
N THR A 9 -0.43 7.49 -5.06
CA THR A 9 -1.66 7.46 -4.25
C THR A 9 -1.46 8.09 -2.87
N PRO A 10 -2.48 8.77 -2.32
CA PRO A 10 -2.53 9.02 -0.90
C PRO A 10 -2.87 7.71 -0.17
N HIS A 11 -2.38 7.52 1.05
CA HIS A 11 -2.69 6.34 1.89
C HIS A 11 -3.32 6.68 3.26
N PRO A 12 -4.31 7.58 3.36
CA PRO A 12 -4.85 7.98 4.64
C PRO A 12 -5.65 6.82 5.26
N PRO A 13 -5.37 6.44 6.52
CA PRO A 13 -6.05 5.35 7.22
C PRO A 13 -7.58 5.42 7.19
N VAL A 14 -8.16 6.64 7.17
CA VAL A 14 -9.60 6.89 7.11
C VAL A 14 -10.28 6.35 5.84
N LEU A 15 -9.53 5.94 4.81
CA LEU A 15 -10.08 5.21 3.66
C LEU A 15 -10.67 3.85 4.04
N LEU A 16 -10.22 3.24 5.14
CA LEU A 16 -10.71 1.97 5.64
C LEU A 16 -11.95 2.20 6.51
N PRO A 17 -13.12 1.59 6.20
CA PRO A 17 -14.33 1.76 7.00
C PRO A 17 -14.15 1.43 8.48
N GLU A 18 -13.30 0.46 8.81
CA GLU A 18 -12.98 0.04 10.18
C GLU A 18 -12.29 1.15 10.99
N VAL A 19 -11.53 2.01 10.30
CA VAL A 19 -10.85 3.18 10.87
C VAL A 19 -11.76 4.41 10.80
N GLY A 20 -12.37 4.66 9.65
CA GLY A 20 -13.16 5.85 9.37
C GLY A 20 -14.53 5.88 10.04
N ARG A 21 -15.16 4.72 10.28
CA ARG A 21 -16.45 4.55 10.96
C ARG A 21 -17.55 5.49 10.41
N GLY A 22 -17.59 5.66 9.09
CA GLY A 22 -18.51 6.54 8.36
C GLY A 22 -17.84 7.78 7.76
N ARG A 23 -16.68 8.19 8.30
CA ARG A 23 -15.92 9.36 7.81
C ARG A 23 -15.26 9.13 6.47
N GLU A 24 -15.04 7.88 6.05
CA GLU A 24 -14.54 7.54 4.72
C GLU A 24 -15.43 8.13 3.60
N ARG A 25 -16.72 8.39 3.89
CA ARG A 25 -17.67 9.02 2.97
C ARG A 25 -17.32 10.47 2.64
N GLU A 26 -16.70 11.19 3.57
CA GLU A 26 -16.24 12.57 3.36
C GLU A 26 -15.15 12.63 2.27
N ILE A 27 -14.41 11.54 2.07
CA ILE A 27 -13.37 11.40 1.04
C ILE A 27 -13.75 10.40 -0.06
N SER A 28 -15.04 10.26 -0.36
CA SER A 28 -15.55 9.30 -1.35
C SER A 28 -14.92 9.45 -2.74
N ALA A 29 -14.57 10.67 -3.16
CA ALA A 29 -13.85 10.93 -4.40
C ALA A 29 -12.46 10.27 -4.40
N THR A 30 -11.71 10.40 -3.30
CA THR A 30 -10.42 9.73 -3.13
C THR A 30 -10.58 8.21 -3.13
N SER A 31 -11.58 7.69 -2.42
CA SER A 31 -11.84 6.23 -2.40
C SER A 31 -12.14 5.69 -3.80
N ARG A 32 -12.91 6.42 -4.61
CA ARG A 32 -13.18 6.05 -6.01
C ARG A 32 -11.91 6.08 -6.85
N ALA A 33 -11.15 7.16 -6.82
CA ALA A 33 -9.90 7.28 -7.57
C ALA A 33 -8.89 6.16 -7.20
N MET A 34 -8.80 5.80 -5.92
CA MET A 34 -7.97 4.68 -5.46
C MET A 34 -8.41 3.34 -6.03
N ARG A 35 -9.73 3.09 -6.13
CA ARG A 35 -10.28 1.86 -6.73
C ARG A 35 -10.03 1.81 -8.23
N ASP A 36 -10.19 2.92 -8.93
CA ASP A 36 -9.94 3.02 -10.37
C ASP A 36 -8.45 2.77 -10.67
N ALA A 37 -7.56 3.40 -9.90
CA ALA A 37 -6.11 3.17 -9.99
C ALA A 37 -5.72 1.72 -9.69
N ALA A 38 -6.34 1.09 -8.68
CA ALA A 38 -6.10 -0.33 -8.38
C ALA A 38 -6.58 -1.25 -9.53
N ALA A 39 -7.72 -0.94 -10.15
CA ALA A 39 -8.21 -1.69 -11.31
C ALA A 39 -7.29 -1.51 -12.53
N GLU A 40 -6.76 -0.31 -12.74
CA GLU A 40 -5.79 -0.04 -13.80
C GLU A 40 -4.48 -0.82 -13.57
N ALA A 41 -3.90 -0.78 -12.38
CA ALA A 41 -2.72 -1.58 -12.03
C ALA A 41 -2.96 -3.08 -12.22
N ALA A 42 -4.13 -3.59 -11.84
CA ALA A 42 -4.49 -4.98 -12.05
C ALA A 42 -4.58 -5.34 -13.55
N SER A 43 -5.08 -4.41 -14.38
CA SER A 43 -5.21 -4.61 -15.83
C SER A 43 -3.86 -4.76 -16.55
N TRP A 44 -2.78 -4.21 -15.96
CA TRP A 44 -1.42 -4.38 -16.50
C TRP A 44 -0.89 -5.80 -16.31
N GLY A 45 -1.48 -6.60 -15.42
CA GLY A 45 -1.03 -7.95 -15.10
C GLY A 45 0.42 -8.03 -14.60
N PRO A 46 0.84 -7.22 -13.60
CA PRO A 46 2.22 -7.25 -13.12
C PRO A 46 2.52 -8.55 -12.36
N ASP A 47 3.71 -9.12 -12.60
CA ASP A 47 4.23 -10.22 -11.78
C ASP A 47 4.62 -9.73 -10.36
N VAL A 48 5.07 -8.48 -10.24
CA VAL A 48 5.56 -7.87 -9.00
C VAL A 48 5.11 -6.43 -8.86
N LEU A 49 4.74 -6.02 -7.64
CA LEU A 49 4.49 -4.62 -7.27
C LEU A 49 5.63 -4.08 -6.40
N ILE A 50 6.19 -2.95 -6.79
CA ILE A 50 7.16 -2.20 -5.96
C ILE A 50 6.38 -1.15 -5.17
N VAL A 51 6.34 -1.28 -3.85
CA VAL A 51 5.66 -0.33 -2.96
C VAL A 51 6.69 0.59 -2.30
N ALA A 52 6.70 1.86 -2.68
CA ALA A 52 7.50 2.90 -2.03
C ALA A 52 6.67 3.61 -0.95
N SER A 53 7.19 3.66 0.28
CA SER A 53 6.47 4.25 1.42
C SER A 53 7.41 5.04 2.32
N PRO A 54 6.98 6.21 2.87
CA PRO A 54 7.73 6.96 3.87
C PRO A 54 7.67 6.32 5.28
N HIS A 55 6.90 5.24 5.46
CA HIS A 55 6.74 4.58 6.77
C HIS A 55 7.76 3.46 7.02
N THR A 56 8.79 3.36 6.19
CA THR A 56 9.93 2.46 6.41
C THR A 56 11.10 3.24 7.03
N ALA A 57 12.19 2.55 7.37
CA ALA A 57 13.42 3.23 7.73
C ALA A 57 13.83 4.21 6.61
N MET A 58 14.09 5.46 6.99
CA MET A 58 14.53 6.51 6.09
C MET A 58 15.98 6.89 6.42
N TYR A 59 16.80 7.02 5.38
CA TYR A 59 18.20 7.40 5.47
C TYR A 59 18.47 8.56 4.53
N SER A 60 19.46 9.39 4.86
CA SER A 60 19.79 10.59 4.08
C SER A 60 20.53 10.27 2.78
N ASP A 61 21.19 9.12 2.71
CA ASP A 61 22.22 8.78 1.73
C ASP A 61 22.00 7.42 1.04
N TYR A 62 20.95 6.67 1.41
CA TYR A 62 20.60 5.44 0.72
C TYR A 62 19.11 5.09 0.79
N PHE A 63 18.69 4.22 -0.13
CA PHE A 63 17.35 3.64 -0.15
C PHE A 63 17.28 2.41 0.75
N HIS A 64 16.27 2.36 1.60
CA HIS A 64 15.93 1.16 2.33
C HIS A 64 15.11 0.21 1.46
N ILE A 65 15.55 -1.05 1.35
CA ILE A 65 14.74 -2.14 0.84
C ILE A 65 14.38 -3.02 2.04
N SER A 66 13.09 -3.27 2.28
CA SER A 66 12.61 -4.02 3.45
C SER A 66 13.24 -5.41 3.52
N PRO A 67 14.00 -5.78 4.58
CA PRO A 67 14.70 -7.08 4.71
C PRO A 67 13.72 -8.25 4.89
N GLY A 68 14.23 -9.49 4.77
CA GLY A 68 13.45 -10.71 4.98
C GLY A 68 12.67 -11.19 3.75
N GLY A 69 11.76 -12.15 3.96
CA GLY A 69 10.92 -12.75 2.91
C GLY A 69 9.46 -12.32 2.92
N SER A 70 9.02 -11.57 3.93
CA SER A 70 7.65 -11.07 4.04
C SER A 70 7.55 -9.86 4.99
N ALA A 71 6.43 -9.16 4.94
CA ALA A 71 5.99 -8.20 5.95
C ALA A 71 4.61 -8.55 6.47
N VAL A 72 4.38 -8.20 7.73
CA VAL A 72 3.08 -8.28 8.39
C VAL A 72 2.82 -7.00 9.17
N GLY A 73 1.58 -6.55 9.16
CA GLY A 73 1.15 -5.38 9.91
C GLY A 73 -0.36 -5.33 10.07
N ASP A 74 -0.82 -4.44 10.94
CA ASP A 74 -2.24 -4.20 11.17
C ASP A 74 -2.52 -2.72 11.43
N MET A 75 -3.80 -2.37 11.55
CA MET A 75 -4.26 -1.01 11.82
C MET A 75 -4.54 -0.77 13.31
N SER A 76 -3.85 -1.46 14.24
CA SER A 76 -4.02 -1.27 15.68
C SER A 76 -3.76 0.17 16.13
N ALA A 77 -2.79 0.85 15.52
CA ALA A 77 -2.48 2.26 15.78
C ALA A 77 -3.67 3.20 15.47
N PHE A 78 -4.63 2.74 14.66
CA PHE A 78 -5.85 3.45 14.29
C PHE A 78 -7.12 2.82 14.91
N GLY A 79 -6.97 1.92 15.88
CA GLY A 79 -8.09 1.28 16.57
C GLY A 79 -8.85 0.25 15.73
N ALA A 80 -8.20 -0.34 14.72
CA ALA A 80 -8.75 -1.37 13.85
C ALA A 80 -7.81 -2.59 13.73
N PRO A 81 -7.45 -3.26 14.84
CA PRO A 81 -6.50 -4.40 14.84
C PRO A 81 -6.96 -5.58 13.96
N GLN A 82 -8.27 -5.71 13.72
CA GLN A 82 -8.83 -6.73 12.84
C GLN A 82 -8.44 -6.53 11.38
N VAL A 83 -8.05 -5.33 10.97
CA VAL A 83 -7.50 -5.08 9.64
C VAL A 83 -6.02 -5.40 9.69
N ARG A 84 -5.71 -6.65 9.34
CA ARG A 84 -4.36 -7.21 9.31
C ARG A 84 -4.03 -7.64 7.88
N MET A 85 -2.79 -7.39 7.48
CA MET A 85 -2.26 -7.79 6.17
C MET A 85 -0.90 -8.46 6.32
N GLU A 86 -0.64 -9.39 5.42
CA GLU A 86 0.65 -10.04 5.24
C GLU A 86 0.97 -10.07 3.74
N ALA A 87 2.22 -9.81 3.40
CA ALA A 87 2.70 -9.81 2.03
C ALA A 87 4.05 -10.50 1.96
N GLU A 88 4.19 -11.46 1.04
CA GLU A 88 5.47 -12.07 0.70
C GLU A 88 6.26 -11.16 -0.24
N TYR A 89 7.58 -11.17 -0.11
CA TYR A 89 8.49 -10.44 -0.96
C TYR A 89 9.04 -11.34 -2.06
N ASP A 90 9.20 -10.77 -3.25
CA ASP A 90 10.00 -11.40 -4.29
C ASP A 90 11.49 -11.29 -3.93
N ALA A 91 12.01 -12.35 -3.34
CA ALA A 91 13.42 -12.44 -2.93
C ALA A 91 14.39 -12.57 -4.13
N GLN A 92 13.90 -12.96 -5.32
CA GLN A 92 14.75 -13.07 -6.51
C GLN A 92 14.92 -11.72 -7.23
N LEU A 93 13.93 -10.84 -7.13
CA LEU A 93 13.97 -9.49 -7.71
C LEU A 93 14.95 -8.56 -6.97
N ARG A 94 15.27 -8.86 -5.71
CA ARG A 94 16.10 -8.03 -4.84
C ARG A 94 17.60 -8.24 -5.04
#